data_AF-A0A1M7L8H1-F1
#
_entry.id   AF-A0A1M7L8H1-F1
#
_cell.length_a   1.000
_cell.length_b   1.000
_cell.length_c   1.000
_cell.angle_alpha   90.00
_cell.angle_beta   90.00
_cell.angle_gamma   90.00
#
_symmetry.space_group_name_H-M   'P 1'
#
loop_
_entity.id
_entity.type
_entity.pdbx_description
1 polymer ?
#
loop_
_entity_poly.entity_id
_entity_poly.type
_entity_poly.pdbx_seq_one_letter_code
_entity_poly.pdbx_strand_id
1 'polypeptide(L)'
;MEESNKGIVKEVLHLPTEAFTETEMLLFWNKYAQRLGDKGYKIMESLLLINDPKLNGTAITLELPNEGSKLDFEKEVNGLLGHLKGHLHNHDITIEVIVNESVESKRNFNDQDRYNRLLEINPNIDLLRTTFGLDLNV
;
A
#
# COMPACT_ATOMS: atom_id res chain seq x y z
N MET A 1 -19.85 -46.48 23.96
CA MET A 1 -19.26 -45.66 25.04
C MET A 1 -18.16 -44.85 24.41
N GLU A 2 -18.26 -43.54 24.59
CA GLU A 2 -17.65 -42.45 23.82
C GLU A 2 -16.15 -42.51 23.56
N GLU A 3 -15.82 -42.04 22.36
CA GLU A 3 -14.52 -41.61 21.87
C GLU A 3 -13.95 -40.44 22.68
N SER A 4 -12.66 -40.49 23.03
CA SER A 4 -11.91 -39.33 23.54
C SER A 4 -10.89 -38.89 22.51
N ASN A 5 -11.31 -37.96 21.64
CA ASN A 5 -10.43 -37.21 20.76
C ASN A 5 -9.90 -36.00 21.54
N LYS A 6 -8.60 -36.00 21.85
CA LYS A 6 -7.91 -34.88 22.53
C LYS A 6 -7.89 -33.66 21.61
N GLY A 7 -8.84 -32.75 21.80
CA GLY A 7 -8.83 -31.42 21.22
C GLY A 7 -7.61 -30.65 21.73
N ILE A 8 -6.71 -30.29 20.82
CA ILE A 8 -5.59 -29.39 21.08
C ILE A 8 -6.19 -28.02 21.35
N VAL A 9 -6.29 -27.65 22.63
CA VAL A 9 -6.64 -26.29 23.05
C VAL A 9 -5.45 -25.40 22.66
N LYS A 10 -5.58 -24.66 21.56
CA LYS A 10 -4.66 -23.56 21.25
C LYS A 10 -4.86 -22.52 22.35
N GLU A 11 -3.87 -22.42 23.23
CA GLU A 11 -3.74 -21.35 24.21
C GLU A 11 -3.84 -20.02 23.48
N VAL A 12 -4.95 -19.30 23.66
CA VAL A 12 -5.15 -17.97 23.11
C VAL A 12 -4.25 -17.05 23.94
N LEU A 13 -3.03 -16.83 23.46
CA LEU A 13 -2.13 -15.84 24.02
C LEU A 13 -2.82 -14.48 23.91
N HIS A 14 -3.36 -14.00 25.04
CA HIS A 14 -3.91 -12.65 25.17
C HIS A 14 -2.74 -11.66 25.14
N LEU A 15 -2.23 -11.39 23.94
CA LEU A 15 -1.28 -10.32 23.68
C LEU A 15 -1.99 -8.97 23.92
N PRO A 16 -1.26 -7.92 24.34
CA PRO A 16 -1.86 -6.61 24.56
C PRO A 16 -2.50 -6.07 23.27
N THR A 17 -3.74 -5.61 23.39
CA THR A 17 -4.53 -5.04 22.30
C THR A 17 -4.87 -3.60 22.67
N GLU A 18 -3.93 -2.67 22.48
CA GLU A 18 -4.23 -1.25 22.67
C GLU A 18 -5.04 -0.70 21.50
N ALA A 19 -6.02 0.15 21.79
CA ALA A 19 -6.76 0.85 20.75
C ALA A 19 -5.83 1.89 20.12
N PHE A 20 -5.75 1.91 18.79
CA PHE A 20 -4.98 2.89 18.04
C PHE A 20 -5.87 3.66 17.08
N THR A 21 -5.46 4.89 16.75
CA THR A 21 -6.18 5.74 15.81
C THR A 21 -5.70 5.53 14.37
N GLU A 22 -6.56 5.84 13.40
CA GLU A 22 -6.18 5.82 11.98
C GLU A 22 -4.99 6.76 11.71
N THR A 23 -4.94 7.92 12.37
CA THR A 23 -3.83 8.86 12.26
C THR A 23 -2.50 8.25 12.70
N GLU A 24 -2.48 7.50 13.81
CA GLU A 24 -1.27 6.81 14.27
C GLU A 24 -0.88 5.69 13.32
N MET A 25 -1.84 4.92 12.83
CA MET A 25 -1.62 3.88 11.82
C MET A 25 -0.97 4.48 10.57
N LEU A 26 -1.55 5.55 10.02
CA LEU A 26 -1.04 6.24 8.84
C LEU A 26 0.36 6.83 9.10
N LEU A 27 0.63 7.35 10.29
CA LEU A 27 1.95 7.87 10.64
C LEU A 27 3.03 6.78 10.55
N PHE A 28 2.79 5.62 11.16
CA PHE A 28 3.76 4.51 11.14
C PHE A 28 3.80 3.81 9.79
N TRP A 29 2.68 3.74 9.06
CA TRP A 29 2.62 3.26 7.69
C TRP A 29 3.51 4.10 6.77
N ASN A 30 3.35 5.42 6.79
CA ASN A 30 4.16 6.34 5.97
C ASN A 30 5.64 6.30 6.36
N LYS A 31 5.96 6.23 7.65
CA LYS A 31 7.35 6.04 8.11
C LYS A 31 7.96 4.74 7.58
N TYR A 32 7.19 3.66 7.55
CA TYR A 32 7.65 2.39 7.00
C TYR A 32 7.89 2.48 5.49
N ALA A 33 6.97 3.12 4.76
CA ALA A 33 7.11 3.36 3.32
C ALA A 33 8.38 4.17 3.01
N GLN A 34 8.62 5.27 3.71
CA GLN A 34 9.84 6.07 3.57
C GLN A 34 11.10 5.25 3.87
N ARG A 35 11.09 4.48 4.97
CA ARG A 35 12.22 3.61 5.33
C ARG A 35 12.54 2.57 4.26
N LEU A 36 11.53 2.03 3.58
CA LEU A 36 11.72 1.13 2.46
C LEU A 36 12.30 1.86 1.24
N GLY A 37 11.80 3.07 0.97
CA GLY A 37 12.35 3.97 -0.05
C GLY A 37 13.83 4.26 0.14
N ASP A 38 14.25 4.60 1.35
CA ASP A 38 15.64 4.88 1.72
C ASP A 38 16.55 3.66 1.58
N LYS A 39 16.01 2.47 1.80
CA LYS A 39 16.71 1.18 1.60
C LYS A 39 16.78 0.74 0.13
N GLY A 40 16.16 1.48 -0.78
CA GLY A 40 16.13 1.17 -2.21
C GLY A 40 14.94 0.30 -2.66
N TYR A 41 14.02 -0.06 -1.76
CA TYR A 41 12.80 -0.82 -2.10
C TYR A 41 11.71 0.10 -2.66
N LYS A 42 12.03 0.77 -3.77
CA LYS A 42 11.17 1.79 -4.40
C LYS A 42 9.82 1.26 -4.89
N ILE A 43 9.76 -0.02 -5.29
CA ILE A 43 8.50 -0.67 -5.68
C ILE A 43 7.56 -0.73 -4.47
N MET A 44 8.04 -1.26 -3.34
CA MET A 44 7.23 -1.41 -2.13
C MET A 44 6.83 -0.05 -1.54
N GLU A 45 7.74 0.93 -1.53
CA GLU A 45 7.41 2.32 -1.18
C GLU A 45 6.25 2.84 -2.04
N SER A 46 6.34 2.65 -3.37
CA SER A 46 5.29 3.11 -4.30
C SER A 46 3.96 2.39 -4.09
N LEU A 47 3.98 1.09 -3.78
CA LEU A 47 2.77 0.31 -3.47
C LEU A 47 2.12 0.77 -2.16
N LEU A 48 2.90 1.14 -1.15
CA LEU A 48 2.39 1.62 0.14
C LEU A 48 1.80 3.03 0.06
N LEU A 49 2.29 3.84 -0.87
CA LEU A 49 1.88 5.23 -1.08
C LEU A 49 0.89 5.38 -2.24
N ILE A 50 0.47 4.28 -2.87
CA ILE A 50 -0.40 4.34 -4.05
C ILE A 50 -1.78 4.89 -3.70
N ASN A 51 -2.24 4.64 -2.47
CA ASN A 51 -3.45 5.12 -1.84
C ASN A 51 -3.32 5.05 -0.32
N ASP A 52 -4.13 5.83 0.38
CA ASP A 52 -4.19 5.78 1.83
C ASP A 52 -4.93 4.51 2.29
N PRO A 53 -4.30 3.67 3.13
CA PRO A 53 -4.98 2.52 3.71
C PRO A 53 -6.08 2.99 4.69
N LYS A 54 -7.18 2.23 4.76
CA LYS A 54 -8.32 2.53 5.62
C LYS A 54 -8.32 1.65 6.86
N LEU A 55 -8.63 2.22 8.02
CA LEU A 55 -8.73 1.45 9.26
C LEU A 55 -10.18 1.04 9.54
N ASN A 56 -10.42 -0.26 9.63
CA ASN A 56 -11.68 -0.88 9.99
C ASN A 56 -11.54 -1.67 11.31
N GLY A 57 -11.65 -0.96 12.44
CA GLY A 57 -11.40 -1.55 13.76
C GLY A 57 -9.91 -1.85 13.95
N THR A 58 -9.51 -3.12 13.82
CA THR A 58 -8.10 -3.55 13.82
C THR A 58 -7.61 -4.00 12.43
N ALA A 59 -8.52 -4.09 11.45
CA ALA A 59 -8.18 -4.48 10.09
C ALA A 59 -7.81 -3.26 9.25
N ILE A 60 -6.64 -3.30 8.61
CA ILE A 60 -6.15 -2.27 7.71
C ILE A 60 -6.41 -2.74 6.28
N THR A 61 -7.19 -1.98 5.52
CA THR A 61 -7.54 -2.31 4.14
C THR A 61 -6.72 -1.46 3.18
N LEU A 62 -5.98 -2.11 2.28
CA LEU A 62 -5.22 -1.46 1.19
C LEU A 62 -5.79 -1.87 -0.16
N GLU A 63 -6.13 -0.89 -0.99
CA GLU A 63 -6.60 -1.14 -2.37
C GLU A 63 -5.42 -1.09 -3.35
N LEU A 64 -5.15 -2.16 -4.08
CA LEU A 64 -4.10 -2.24 -5.09
C LEU A 64 -4.69 -2.36 -6.51
N PRO A 65 -3.98 -1.87 -7.55
CA PRO A 65 -4.56 -1.74 -8.89
C PRO A 65 -4.76 -3.08 -9.60
N ASN A 66 -3.91 -4.07 -9.33
CA ASN A 66 -3.95 -5.38 -9.99
C ASN A 66 -3.39 -6.50 -9.09
N GLU A 67 -3.60 -7.74 -9.51
CA GLU A 67 -3.13 -8.93 -8.78
C GLU A 67 -1.61 -9.00 -8.66
N GLY A 68 -0.86 -8.51 -9.66
CA GLY A 68 0.61 -8.48 -9.60
C GLY A 68 1.12 -7.63 -8.44
N SER A 69 0.55 -6.44 -8.28
CA SER A 69 0.84 -5.52 -7.16
C SER A 69 0.51 -6.15 -5.81
N LYS A 70 -0.60 -6.89 -5.73
CA LYS A 70 -0.97 -7.66 -4.54
C LYS A 70 0.07 -8.73 -4.22
N LEU A 71 0.48 -9.51 -5.21
CA LEU A 71 1.47 -10.56 -5.01
C LEU A 71 2.81 -10.01 -4.53
N ASP A 72 3.25 -8.87 -5.07
CA ASP A 72 4.48 -8.21 -4.63
C ASP A 72 4.37 -7.63 -3.22
N PHE A 73 3.22 -7.04 -2.88
CA PHE A 73 2.93 -6.56 -1.53
C PHE A 73 2.88 -7.70 -0.50
N GLU A 74 2.22 -8.81 -0.81
CA GLU A 74 2.05 -9.97 0.08
C GLU A 74 3.38 -10.64 0.44
N LYS A 75 4.42 -10.53 -0.41
CA LYS A 75 5.77 -11.02 -0.08
C LYS A 75 6.40 -10.25 1.09
N GLU A 76 6.18 -8.93 1.13
CA GLU A 76 6.82 -8.02 2.07
C GLU A 76 5.90 -7.57 3.23
N VAL A 77 4.61 -7.95 3.18
CA VAL A 77 3.59 -7.55 4.17
C VAL A 77 3.96 -7.95 5.61
N ASN A 78 4.66 -9.07 5.79
CA ASN A 78 5.07 -9.55 7.11
C ASN A 78 5.97 -8.54 7.84
N GLY A 79 6.84 -7.84 7.10
CA GLY A 79 7.71 -6.81 7.66
C GLY A 79 6.93 -5.57 8.12
N LEU A 80 5.95 -5.16 7.33
CA LEU A 80 5.05 -4.05 7.66
C LEU A 80 4.17 -4.37 8.86
N LEU A 81 3.57 -5.57 8.88
CA LEU A 81 2.73 -6.03 9.96
C LEU A 81 3.50 -6.10 11.28
N GLY A 82 4.74 -6.60 11.27
CA GLY A 82 5.62 -6.57 12.44
C GLY A 82 5.96 -5.15 12.90
N HIS A 83 6.17 -4.21 11.96
CA HIS A 83 6.42 -2.80 12.28
C HIS A 83 5.21 -2.16 12.97
N LEU A 84 4.00 -2.35 12.42
CA LEU A 84 2.77 -1.78 12.96
C LEU A 84 2.43 -2.37 14.32
N LYS A 85 2.47 -3.70 14.48
CA LYS A 85 2.20 -4.36 15.78
C LYS A 85 3.12 -3.88 16.89
N GLY A 86 4.40 -3.65 16.57
CA GLY A 86 5.38 -3.16 17.53
C GLY A 86 5.21 -1.68 17.92
N HIS A 87 4.75 -0.82 17.01
CA HIS A 87 4.60 0.61 17.28
C HIS A 87 3.22 1.01 17.80
N LEU A 88 2.18 0.28 17.39
CA LEU A 88 0.79 0.52 17.80
C LEU A 88 0.38 -0.31 19.02
N HIS A 89 1.30 -1.14 19.55
CA HIS A 89 1.06 -2.01 20.71
C HIS A 89 -0.22 -2.86 20.59
N ASN A 90 -0.55 -3.25 19.36
CA ASN A 90 -1.75 -4.00 19.06
C ASN A 90 -1.39 -5.21 18.20
N HIS A 91 -1.56 -6.41 18.75
CA HIS A 91 -1.23 -7.67 18.08
C HIS A 91 -2.36 -8.22 17.20
N ASP A 92 -3.56 -7.66 17.29
CA ASP A 92 -4.74 -8.01 16.48
C ASP A 92 -4.77 -7.30 15.13
N ILE A 93 -3.76 -6.48 14.81
CA ILE A 93 -3.66 -5.82 13.51
C ILE A 93 -3.59 -6.86 12.40
N THR A 94 -4.52 -6.76 11.45
CA THR A 94 -4.55 -7.51 10.20
C THR A 94 -4.44 -6.54 9.03
N ILE A 95 -3.90 -7.02 7.91
CA ILE A 95 -3.82 -6.24 6.66
C ILE A 95 -4.56 -7.03 5.59
N GLU A 96 -5.58 -6.41 5.01
CA GLU A 96 -6.40 -6.96 3.95
C GLU A 96 -6.13 -6.20 2.65
N VAL A 97 -5.80 -6.93 1.58
CA VAL A 97 -5.50 -6.33 0.28
C VAL A 97 -6.68 -6.57 -0.66
N ILE A 98 -7.25 -5.48 -1.16
CA ILE A 98 -8.34 -5.49 -2.13
C ILE A 98 -7.77 -5.15 -3.50
N VAL A 99 -8.03 -5.97 -4.51
CA VAL A 99 -7.65 -5.66 -5.89
C VAL A 99 -8.78 -4.89 -6.54
N ASN A 100 -8.45 -3.73 -7.12
CA ASN A 100 -9.40 -2.85 -7.80
C ASN A 100 -8.90 -2.49 -9.20
N GLU A 101 -9.10 -3.41 -10.15
CA GLU A 101 -8.72 -3.24 -11.57
C GLU A 101 -9.49 -2.10 -12.26
N SER A 102 -10.63 -1.69 -11.69
CA SER A 102 -11.43 -0.57 -12.21
C SER A 102 -10.75 0.79 -11.95
N VAL A 103 -9.82 0.87 -10.99
CA VAL A 103 -9.03 2.08 -10.72
C VAL A 103 -7.85 2.19 -11.70
N GLU A 104 -7.33 1.06 -12.19
CA GLU A 104 -6.28 1.04 -13.21
C GLU A 104 -6.76 1.70 -14.51
N SER A 105 -8.00 1.44 -14.91
CA SER A 105 -8.63 2.08 -16.08
C SER A 105 -8.84 3.60 -15.93
N LYS A 106 -8.84 4.14 -14.69
CA LYS A 106 -8.84 5.59 -14.42
C LYS A 106 -7.45 6.19 -14.28
N ARG A 107 -6.42 5.36 -13.99
CA ARG A 107 -5.01 5.73 -13.99
C ARG A 107 -4.31 5.37 -15.31
N ASN A 108 -5.07 5.22 -16.40
CA ASN A 108 -4.51 5.47 -17.72
C ASN A 108 -4.00 6.91 -17.69
N PHE A 109 -2.69 7.08 -17.51
CA PHE A 109 -2.03 8.35 -17.77
C PHE A 109 -2.42 8.73 -19.20
N ASN A 110 -3.41 9.61 -19.34
CA ASN A 110 -3.73 10.25 -20.60
C ASN A 110 -2.40 10.84 -21.10
N ASP A 111 -2.16 10.85 -22.41
CA ASP A 111 -0.94 11.43 -22.97
C ASP A 111 -0.72 12.88 -22.48
N GLN A 112 -1.81 13.58 -22.12
CA GLN A 112 -1.79 14.85 -21.42
C GLN A 112 -1.20 14.81 -20.00
N ASP A 113 -1.52 13.79 -19.19
CA ASP A 113 -0.99 13.63 -17.83
C ASP A 113 0.51 13.29 -17.86
N ARG A 114 0.91 12.46 -18.84
CA ARG A 114 2.33 12.17 -19.13
C ARG A 114 3.08 13.44 -19.52
N TYR A 115 2.50 14.26 -20.39
CA TYR A 115 3.08 15.53 -20.81
C TYR A 115 3.25 16.50 -19.64
N ASN A 116 2.23 16.66 -18.79
CA ASN A 116 2.30 17.53 -17.62
C ASN A 116 3.40 17.11 -16.65
N ARG A 117 3.52 15.81 -16.37
CA ARG A 117 4.59 15.27 -15.52
C ARG A 117 5.99 15.50 -16.12
N LEU A 118 6.14 15.33 -17.43
CA LEU A 118 7.39 15.60 -18.13
C LEU A 118 7.76 17.09 -18.08
N LEU A 119 6.78 17.97 -18.22
CA LEU A 119 6.90 19.42 -18.06
C LEU A 119 7.38 19.83 -16.67
N GLU A 120 6.83 19.23 -15.61
CA GLU A 120 7.25 19.48 -14.22
C GLU A 120 8.71 19.09 -13.99
N ILE A 121 9.17 18.01 -14.64
CA ILE A 121 10.55 17.53 -14.54
C ILE A 121 11.49 18.39 -15.39
N ASN A 122 11.06 18.82 -16.57
CA ASN A 122 11.87 19.62 -17.49
C ASN A 122 11.00 20.60 -18.30
N PRO A 123 11.09 21.92 -18.05
CA PRO A 123 10.30 22.91 -18.78
C PRO A 123 10.61 22.97 -20.28
N ASN A 124 11.76 22.43 -20.74
CA ASN A 124 12.10 22.35 -22.16
C ASN A 124 11.24 21.35 -22.95
N ILE A 125 10.42 20.55 -22.26
CA ILE A 125 9.46 19.64 -22.89
C ILE A 125 8.42 20.42 -23.73
N ASP A 126 8.05 21.63 -23.33
CA ASP A 126 7.18 22.50 -24.14
C ASP A 126 7.85 22.97 -25.43
N LEU A 127 9.15 23.30 -25.36
CA LEU A 127 9.94 23.68 -26.53
C LEU A 127 10.03 22.51 -27.52
N LEU A 128 10.27 21.30 -27.04
CA LEU A 128 10.27 20.07 -27.85
C LEU A 128 8.91 19.83 -28.52
N ARG A 129 7.81 19.96 -27.77
CA ARG A 129 6.45 19.83 -28.33
C ARG A 129 6.23 20.81 -29.48
N THR A 130 6.57 22.08 -29.27
CA THR A 130 6.37 23.16 -30.25
C THR A 130 7.29 23.02 -31.46
N THR A 131 8.56 22.67 -31.23
CA THR A 131 9.58 22.56 -32.29
C THR A 131 9.27 21.42 -33.26
N PHE A 132 8.72 20.32 -32.74
CA PHE A 132 8.43 19.12 -33.53
C PHE A 132 6.96 18.97 -33.92
N GLY A 133 6.09 19.93 -33.55
CA GLY A 133 4.66 19.89 -33.87
C GLY A 133 3.94 18.67 -33.27
N LEU A 134 4.30 18.28 -32.04
CA LEU A 134 3.74 17.12 -31.36
C LEU A 134 2.40 17.50 -30.72
N ASP A 135 1.34 17.58 -31.54
CA ASP A 135 -0.01 17.78 -31.03
C ASP A 135 -0.53 16.51 -30.36
N LEU A 136 -1.06 16.68 -29.14
CA LEU A 136 -1.77 15.63 -28.42
C LEU A 136 -3.23 15.68 -28.90
N ASN A 137 -3.63 14.72 -29.73
CA ASN A 137 -5.02 14.62 -30.16
C ASN A 137 -5.89 14.28 -28.95
N VAL A 138 -6.81 15.20 -28.63
CA VAL A 138 -7.83 15.06 -27.57
C VAL A 138 -8.91 14.07 -27.98
#